data_AF-A0AAD6XDY1-F1
#
_entry.id   AF-A0AAD6XDY1-F1
#
_cell.length_a   1.000
_cell.length_b   1.000
_cell.length_c   1.000
_cell.angle_alpha   90.00
_cell.angle_beta   90.00
_cell.angle_gamma   90.00
#
_symmetry.space_group_name_H-M   'P 1'
#
loop_
_entity.id
_entity.type
_entity.pdbx_description
1 polymer ?
#
loop_
_entity_poly.entity_id
_entity_poly.type
_entity_poly.pdbx_seq_one_letter_code
_entity_poly.pdbx_strand_id
1 'polypeptide(L)'
;MPASPSPTTMEPFEFPDNIPALPQNPLPWSANVITARQLLDNVYVRALQTLREEDSDPLRYKLLSSNIIDTMIPVLEGMDGEVPQLWIHACAEIFGPLVYELQVSALTAEGIERDEIELLQPVSEEQTGRLGRPRKHVDPEYPKIFAQFTGGSKDLEPILVISEPHPCVYKPIICPVFRPSTTFH
;
A
#
# COMPACT_ATOMS: atom_id res chain seq x y z
N MET A 1 -4.61 -32.58 -3.05
CA MET A 1 -4.24 -31.45 -2.17
C MET A 1 -3.51 -30.43 -3.04
N PRO A 2 -4.04 -29.21 -3.23
CA PRO A 2 -3.31 -28.17 -3.93
C PRO A 2 -2.10 -27.75 -3.08
N ALA A 3 -0.93 -27.60 -3.71
CA ALA A 3 0.28 -27.13 -3.03
C ALA A 3 0.06 -25.69 -2.55
N SER A 4 0.38 -25.41 -1.28
CA SER A 4 0.40 -24.04 -0.77
C SER A 4 1.34 -23.18 -1.64
N PRO A 5 0.93 -21.98 -2.07
CA PRO A 5 1.82 -21.09 -2.78
C PRO A 5 3.00 -20.76 -1.87
N SER A 6 4.21 -21.04 -2.34
CA SER A 6 5.43 -20.66 -1.63
C SER A 6 5.40 -19.15 -1.36
N PRO A 7 5.87 -18.69 -0.18
CA PRO A 7 5.99 -17.27 0.09
C PRO A 7 6.79 -16.64 -1.05
N THR A 8 6.17 -15.72 -1.77
CA THR A 8 6.85 -14.96 -2.82
C THR A 8 7.87 -14.09 -2.11
N THR A 9 9.13 -14.51 -2.13
CA THR A 9 10.26 -13.64 -1.79
C THR A 9 10.16 -12.44 -2.73
N MET A 10 9.73 -11.31 -2.19
CA MET A 10 9.69 -10.06 -2.95
C MET A 10 11.15 -9.64 -3.14
N GLU A 11 11.64 -9.77 -4.37
CA GLU A 11 12.95 -9.22 -4.74
C GLU A 11 12.99 -7.74 -4.31
N PRO A 12 14.07 -7.30 -3.65
CA PRO A 12 14.18 -5.93 -3.17
C PRO A 12 14.06 -4.97 -4.36
N PHE A 13 13.14 -4.01 -4.26
CA PHE A 13 12.94 -3.02 -5.31
C PHE A 13 14.12 -2.05 -5.33
N GLU A 14 14.90 -2.06 -6.41
CA GLU A 14 16.01 -1.12 -6.58
C GLU A 14 15.50 0.22 -7.13
N PHE A 15 15.69 1.28 -6.36
CA PHE A 15 15.36 2.63 -6.80
C PHE A 15 16.46 3.20 -7.71
N PRO A 16 16.10 3.89 -8.81
CA PRO A 16 17.08 4.58 -9.63
C PRO A 16 17.74 5.71 -8.84
N ASP A 17 19.02 6.00 -9.08
CA ASP A 17 19.72 7.06 -8.32
C ASP A 17 19.13 8.47 -8.55
N ASN A 18 18.45 8.68 -9.68
CA ASN A 18 17.90 9.98 -10.05
C ASN A 18 16.53 9.80 -10.73
N ILE A 19 15.65 10.79 -10.57
CA ILE A 19 14.40 10.86 -11.32
C ILE A 19 14.67 11.13 -12.83
N PRO A 20 13.75 10.77 -13.75
CA PRO A 20 14.01 10.80 -15.19
C PRO A 20 14.34 12.20 -15.68
N ALA A 21 15.37 12.37 -16.51
CA ALA A 21 15.73 13.69 -17.02
C ALA A 21 14.58 14.31 -17.83
N LEU A 22 14.45 15.65 -17.80
CA LEU A 22 13.48 16.35 -18.63
C LEU A 22 13.76 16.05 -20.12
N PRO A 23 12.72 15.81 -20.93
CA PRO A 23 12.91 15.53 -22.35
C PRO A 23 13.51 16.75 -23.06
N GLN A 24 14.29 16.47 -24.10
CA GLN A 24 14.87 17.54 -24.93
C GLN A 24 13.75 18.30 -25.63
N ASN A 25 13.74 19.62 -25.51
CA ASN A 25 12.79 20.51 -26.14
C ASN A 25 13.56 21.54 -26.98
N PRO A 26 13.15 21.83 -28.23
CA PRO A 26 13.77 22.89 -29.03
C PRO A 26 13.73 24.27 -28.35
N LEU A 27 12.76 24.50 -27.47
CA LEU A 27 12.65 25.71 -26.66
C LEU A 27 13.06 25.40 -25.20
N PRO A 28 13.64 26.37 -24.48
CA PRO A 28 13.91 26.21 -23.06
C PRO A 28 12.61 26.03 -22.28
N TRP A 29 12.62 25.13 -21.30
CA TRP A 29 11.49 24.91 -20.39
C TRP A 29 11.15 26.18 -19.60
N SER A 30 9.88 26.31 -19.21
CA SER A 30 9.43 27.40 -18.35
C SER A 30 10.17 27.37 -17.01
N ALA A 31 10.33 28.55 -16.38
CA ALA A 31 10.93 28.63 -15.05
C ALA A 31 10.13 27.79 -14.02
N ASN A 32 8.82 27.67 -14.22
CA ASN A 32 7.94 26.86 -13.38
C ASN A 32 8.29 25.36 -13.49
N VAL A 33 8.44 24.83 -14.70
CA VAL A 33 8.84 23.42 -14.93
C VAL A 33 10.22 23.14 -14.33
N ILE A 34 11.19 24.04 -14.50
CA ILE A 34 12.53 23.88 -13.93
C ILE A 34 12.47 23.85 -12.40
N THR A 35 11.70 24.77 -11.80
CA THR A 35 11.53 24.85 -10.34
C THR A 35 10.82 23.63 -9.78
N ALA A 36 9.73 23.21 -10.43
CA ALA A 36 8.99 22.00 -10.08
C ALA A 36 9.87 20.76 -10.16
N ARG A 37 10.69 20.64 -11.20
CA ARG A 37 11.66 19.56 -11.33
C ARG A 37 12.67 19.54 -10.19
N GLN A 38 13.27 20.69 -9.86
CA GLN A 38 14.22 20.78 -8.75
C GLN A 38 13.56 20.38 -7.42
N LEU A 39 12.31 20.79 -7.20
CA LEU A 39 11.55 20.41 -6.02
C LEU A 39 11.36 18.88 -5.94
N LEU A 40 10.93 18.24 -7.04
CA LEU A 40 10.78 16.79 -7.12
C LEU A 40 12.10 16.07 -6.84
N ASP A 41 13.20 16.56 -7.40
CA ASP A 41 14.54 15.97 -7.26
C ASP A 41 15.01 16.03 -5.79
N ASN A 42 14.85 17.19 -5.15
CA ASN A 42 15.22 17.39 -3.75
C ASN A 42 14.43 16.46 -2.81
N VAL A 43 13.12 16.31 -3.03
CA VAL A 43 12.28 15.42 -2.22
C VAL A 43 12.66 13.96 -2.46
N TYR A 44 12.92 13.58 -3.71
CA TYR A 44 13.34 12.23 -4.09
C TYR A 44 14.66 11.84 -3.41
N VAL A 45 15.70 12.67 -3.54
CA VAL A 45 17.01 12.43 -2.93
C VAL A 45 16.90 12.33 -1.41
N ARG A 46 16.12 13.22 -0.78
CA ARG A 46 15.90 13.19 0.68
C ARG A 46 15.19 11.92 1.14
N ALA A 47 14.23 11.43 0.36
CA ALA A 47 13.53 10.19 0.63
C ALA A 47 14.45 8.98 0.54
N LEU A 48 15.26 8.89 -0.52
CA LEU A 48 16.26 7.82 -0.65
C LEU A 48 17.31 7.85 0.45
N GLN A 49 17.79 9.04 0.83
CA GLN A 49 18.71 9.19 1.97
C GLN A 49 18.07 8.68 3.26
N THR A 50 16.81 9.04 3.51
CA THR A 50 16.08 8.60 4.71
C THR A 50 15.86 7.08 4.72
N LEU A 51 15.57 6.46 3.58
CA LEU A 51 15.45 4.99 3.46
C LEU A 51 16.78 4.24 3.65
N ARG A 52 17.91 4.89 3.36
CA ARG A 52 19.25 4.31 3.53
C ARG A 52 19.78 4.46 4.97
N GLU A 53 19.14 5.28 5.81
CA GLU A 53 19.51 5.47 7.21
C GLU A 53 18.91 4.34 8.08
N GLU A 54 19.76 3.50 8.70
CA GLU A 54 19.34 2.33 9.50
C GLU A 54 18.54 2.69 10.77
N ASP A 55 18.75 3.88 11.35
CA ASP A 55 18.16 4.33 12.62
C ASP A 55 17.08 5.41 12.47
N SER A 56 16.33 5.41 11.36
CA SER A 56 15.34 6.45 11.10
C SER A 56 14.09 6.35 11.99
N ASP A 57 13.69 7.48 12.58
CA ASP A 57 12.44 7.67 13.32
C ASP A 57 11.20 7.38 12.45
N PRO A 58 10.24 6.53 12.88
CA PRO A 58 9.00 6.26 12.16
C PRO A 58 8.22 7.51 11.76
N LEU A 59 8.24 8.54 12.61
CA LEU A 59 7.55 9.80 12.34
C LEU A 59 8.14 10.50 11.10
N ARG A 60 9.46 10.37 10.89
CA ARG A 60 10.15 10.95 9.73
C ARG A 60 9.69 10.29 8.44
N TYR A 61 9.55 8.97 8.41
CA TYR A 61 9.01 8.23 7.26
C TYR A 61 7.57 8.63 6.94
N LYS A 62 6.70 8.71 7.96
CA LYS A 62 5.31 9.16 7.80
C LYS A 62 5.24 10.58 7.25
N LEU A 63 5.99 11.51 7.82
CA LEU A 63 6.02 12.89 7.36
C LEU A 63 6.52 13.01 5.91
N LEU A 64 7.53 12.23 5.52
CA LEU A 64 8.03 12.24 4.15
C LEU A 64 7.01 11.66 3.16
N SER A 65 6.40 10.51 3.47
CA SER A 65 5.38 9.91 2.61
C SER A 65 4.16 10.82 2.43
N SER A 66 3.67 11.45 3.50
CA SER A 66 2.61 12.46 3.42
C SER A 66 3.05 13.67 2.59
N ASN A 67 4.28 14.18 2.78
CA ASN A 67 4.79 15.29 1.97
C ASN A 67 4.79 14.96 0.47
N ILE A 68 5.22 13.76 0.09
CA ILE A 68 5.20 13.32 -1.31
C ILE A 68 3.76 13.31 -1.85
N ILE A 69 2.81 12.72 -1.12
CA ILE A 69 1.40 12.65 -1.54
C ILE A 69 0.79 14.05 -1.65
N ASP A 70 0.96 14.88 -0.62
CA ASP A 70 0.27 16.15 -0.49
C ASP A 70 0.91 17.27 -1.33
N THR A 71 2.21 17.16 -1.63
CA THR A 71 2.97 18.22 -2.32
C THR A 71 3.42 17.80 -3.70
N MET A 72 3.97 16.59 -3.89
CA MET A 72 4.57 16.22 -5.17
C MET A 72 3.52 15.81 -6.20
N ILE A 73 2.43 15.14 -5.80
CA ILE A 73 1.36 14.75 -6.73
C ILE A 73 0.71 16.00 -7.35
N PRO A 74 0.27 17.03 -6.59
CA PRO A 74 -0.28 18.23 -7.19
C PRO A 74 0.71 19.00 -8.07
N VAL A 75 2.01 18.95 -7.75
CA VAL A 75 3.05 19.55 -8.60
C VAL A 75 3.17 18.82 -9.94
N LEU A 76 3.11 17.48 -9.94
CA LEU A 76 3.09 16.68 -11.17
C LEU A 76 1.83 16.97 -12.01
N GLU A 77 0.66 17.04 -11.37
CA GLU A 77 -0.60 17.40 -12.03
C GLU A 77 -0.57 18.83 -12.58
N GLY A 78 0.02 19.76 -11.85
CA GLY A 78 0.16 21.16 -12.29
C GLY A 78 1.08 21.35 -13.50
N MET A 79 1.93 20.38 -13.80
CA MET A 79 2.76 20.36 -15.01
C MET A 79 2.06 19.70 -16.22
N ASP A 80 0.84 19.18 -16.05
CA ASP A 80 0.08 18.61 -17.15
C ASP A 80 -0.16 19.65 -18.25
N GLY A 81 0.16 19.29 -19.49
CA GLY A 81 0.16 20.18 -20.64
C GLY A 81 1.42 21.04 -20.83
N GLU A 82 2.25 21.24 -19.79
CA GLU A 82 3.56 21.90 -19.94
C GLU A 82 4.66 20.92 -20.34
N VAL A 83 4.63 19.67 -19.86
CA VAL A 83 5.62 18.63 -20.18
C VAL A 83 4.96 17.40 -20.81
N PRO A 84 5.71 16.54 -21.53
CA PRO A 84 5.14 15.33 -22.12
C PRO A 84 4.56 14.38 -21.07
N GLN A 85 3.35 13.88 -21.31
CA GLN A 85 2.64 12.98 -20.39
C GLN A 85 3.46 11.75 -19.99
N LEU A 86 4.25 11.21 -20.91
CA LEU A 86 5.11 10.05 -20.65
C LEU A 86 6.13 10.32 -19.54
N TRP A 87 6.64 11.55 -19.45
CA TRP A 87 7.59 11.94 -18.42
C TRP A 87 6.92 12.06 -17.05
N ILE A 88 5.70 12.61 -16.99
CA ILE A 88 4.89 12.67 -15.76
C ILE A 88 4.61 11.24 -15.26
N HIS A 89 4.21 10.35 -16.17
CA HIS A 89 3.97 8.94 -15.84
C HIS A 89 5.22 8.25 -15.29
N ALA A 90 6.38 8.43 -15.93
CA ALA A 90 7.64 7.86 -15.46
C ALA A 90 8.03 8.38 -14.06
N CYS A 91 7.72 9.65 -13.75
CA CYS A 91 7.91 10.18 -12.40
C CYS A 91 6.96 9.50 -11.40
N ALA A 92 5.68 9.35 -11.76
CA ALA A 92 4.69 8.69 -10.90
C ALA A 92 5.04 7.23 -10.61
N GLU A 93 5.57 6.50 -11.61
CA GLU A 93 6.07 5.12 -11.45
C GLU A 93 7.24 5.00 -10.47
N ILE A 94 7.98 6.08 -10.24
CA ILE A 94 9.08 6.11 -9.25
C ILE A 94 8.56 6.54 -7.87
N PHE A 95 7.73 7.57 -7.81
CA PHE A 95 7.20 8.07 -6.53
C PHE A 95 6.22 7.11 -5.86
N GLY A 96 5.47 6.31 -6.63
CA GLY A 96 4.53 5.31 -6.07
C GLY A 96 5.23 4.27 -5.17
N PRO A 97 6.19 3.49 -5.70
CA PRO A 97 6.98 2.54 -4.92
C PRO A 97 7.75 3.23 -3.78
N LEU A 98 8.24 4.46 -3.98
CA LEU A 98 8.97 5.19 -2.95
C LEU A 98 8.08 5.53 -1.74
N VAL A 99 6.85 6.00 -1.97
CA VAL A 99 5.86 6.25 -0.91
C VAL A 99 5.52 4.96 -0.18
N TYR A 100 5.35 3.86 -0.93
CA TYR A 100 5.07 2.56 -0.37
C TYR A 100 6.19 2.08 0.55
N GLU A 101 7.45 2.14 0.11
CA GLU A 101 8.61 1.71 0.92
C GLU A 101 8.81 2.58 2.17
N LEU A 102 8.55 3.89 2.08
CA LEU A 102 8.54 4.76 3.26
C LEU A 102 7.46 4.35 4.27
N GLN A 103 6.26 4.00 3.81
CA GLN A 103 5.17 3.56 4.70
C GLN A 103 5.47 2.20 5.34
N VAL A 104 6.03 1.25 4.58
CA VAL A 104 6.46 -0.05 5.10
C VAL A 104 7.56 0.16 6.14
N SER A 105 8.57 0.98 5.84
CA SER A 105 9.66 1.30 6.76
C SER A 105 9.17 1.97 8.03
N ALA A 106 8.16 2.86 7.94
CA ALA A 106 7.52 3.44 9.10
C ALA A 106 6.87 2.39 10.00
N LEU A 107 6.10 1.46 9.42
CA LEU A 107 5.44 0.40 10.18
C LEU A 107 6.45 -0.52 10.87
N THR A 108 7.50 -0.93 10.14
CA THR A 108 8.59 -1.74 10.70
C THR A 108 9.28 -1.02 11.85
N ALA A 109 9.62 0.27 11.69
CA ALA A 109 10.28 1.05 12.72
C ALA A 109 9.40 1.31 13.97
N GLU A 110 8.08 1.27 13.85
CA GLU A 110 7.16 1.35 15.01
C GLU A 110 7.18 0.09 15.89
N GLY A 111 7.98 -0.93 15.52
CA GLY A 111 7.91 -2.24 16.14
C GLY A 111 6.59 -2.96 15.82
N ILE A 112 5.83 -2.45 14.84
CA ILE A 112 4.79 -3.20 14.16
C ILE A 112 5.51 -4.05 13.10
N GLU A 113 6.47 -4.86 13.54
CA GLU A 113 6.86 -6.02 12.77
C GLU A 113 5.57 -6.82 12.60
N ARG A 114 5.24 -7.20 11.35
CA ARG A 114 4.23 -8.25 11.13
C ARG A 114 4.77 -9.61 11.58
N ASP A 115 5.43 -9.65 12.73
CA ASP A 115 5.69 -10.84 13.49
C ASP A 115 4.34 -11.50 13.70
N GLU A 116 4.11 -12.57 12.92
CA GLU A 116 3.08 -13.57 13.10
C GLU A 116 1.95 -13.13 14.04
N ILE A 117 1.12 -12.18 13.59
CA ILE A 117 -0.23 -12.13 14.11
C ILE A 117 -0.85 -13.42 13.56
N GLU A 118 -0.70 -14.52 14.30
CA GLU A 118 -1.54 -15.69 14.16
C GLU A 118 -2.96 -15.16 14.35
N LEU A 119 -3.60 -14.82 13.22
CA LEU A 119 -5.02 -14.61 13.15
C LEU A 119 -5.62 -15.96 13.47
N LEU A 120 -5.81 -16.21 14.77
CA LEU A 120 -6.62 -17.31 15.27
C LEU A 120 -7.92 -17.25 14.50
N GLN A 121 -8.17 -18.23 13.63
CA GLN A 121 -9.40 -18.29 12.88
C GLN A 121 -10.47 -18.80 13.87
N PRO A 122 -11.37 -17.94 14.38
CA PRO A 122 -12.34 -18.35 15.40
C PRO A 122 -13.29 -19.44 14.90
N VAL A 123 -13.39 -19.55 13.58
CA VAL A 123 -14.29 -20.45 12.90
C VAL A 123 -13.51 -21.17 11.80
N SER A 124 -13.35 -22.47 11.96
CA SER A 124 -12.92 -23.35 10.87
C SER A 124 -14.14 -23.96 10.19
N GLU A 125 -14.08 -24.08 8.86
CA GLU A 125 -15.13 -24.77 8.09
C GLU A 125 -14.77 -26.25 7.98
N GLU A 126 -15.61 -27.12 8.52
CA GLU A 126 -15.42 -28.57 8.44
C GLU A 126 -16.08 -29.09 7.15
N GLN A 127 -15.29 -29.56 6.20
CA GLN A 127 -15.81 -30.21 5.00
C GLN A 127 -16.29 -31.63 5.32
N THR A 128 -17.59 -31.79 5.53
CA THR A 128 -18.23 -33.07 5.89
C THR A 128 -18.37 -34.07 4.73
N GLY A 129 -17.88 -33.75 3.53
CA GLY A 129 -18.00 -34.59 2.33
C GLY A 129 -19.44 -34.78 1.81
N ARG A 130 -20.43 -34.11 2.41
CA ARG A 130 -21.85 -34.17 2.01
C ARG A 130 -22.23 -32.91 1.25
N LEU A 131 -23.03 -33.07 0.20
CA LEU A 131 -23.66 -31.96 -0.51
C LEU A 131 -24.63 -31.25 0.45
N GLY A 132 -24.27 -30.06 0.91
CA GLY A 132 -25.01 -29.30 1.91
C GLY A 132 -24.24 -28.08 2.42
N ARG A 133 -24.88 -27.28 3.27
CA ARG A 133 -24.28 -26.07 3.86
C ARG A 133 -23.08 -26.46 4.74
N PRO A 134 -21.89 -25.88 4.57
CA PRO A 134 -20.73 -26.12 5.42
C PRO A 134 -21.09 -25.91 6.89
N ARG A 135 -20.58 -26.79 7.76
CA ARG A 135 -20.72 -26.63 9.20
C ARG A 135 -19.54 -25.80 9.71
N LYS A 136 -19.86 -24.74 10.45
CA LYS A 136 -18.89 -23.89 11.12
C LYS A 136 -18.54 -24.52 12.46
N HIS A 137 -17.27 -24.84 12.66
CA HIS A 137 -16.75 -25.26 13.96
C HIS A 137 -16.14 -24.05 14.63
N VAL A 138 -16.70 -23.66 15.78
CA VAL A 138 -16.15 -22.55 16.58
C VAL A 138 -15.16 -23.15 17.56
N ASP A 139 -13.93 -22.65 17.55
CA ASP A 139 -12.92 -23.10 18.50
C ASP A 139 -13.33 -22.66 19.93
N PRO A 140 -13.54 -23.61 20.88
CA PRO A 140 -13.93 -23.29 22.24
C PRO A 140 -12.84 -22.55 23.05
N GLU A 141 -11.60 -22.50 22.58
CA GLU A 141 -10.51 -21.74 23.23
C GLU A 141 -10.52 -20.26 22.85
N TYR A 142 -11.07 -19.91 21.69
CA TYR A 142 -11.11 -18.53 21.19
C TYR A 142 -11.73 -17.51 22.18
N PRO A 143 -12.86 -17.79 22.86
CA PRO A 143 -13.45 -16.86 23.81
C PRO A 143 -12.58 -16.62 25.06
N LYS A 144 -11.73 -17.60 25.44
CA LYS A 144 -10.87 -17.49 26.63
C LYS A 144 -9.69 -16.56 26.40
N ILE A 145 -9.17 -16.55 25.18
CA ILE A 145 -8.06 -15.69 24.76
C ILE A 145 -8.51 -14.22 24.77
N PHE A 146 -9.70 -13.94 24.23
CA PHE A 146 -10.29 -12.60 24.23
C PHE A 146 -10.51 -12.01 25.64
N ALA A 147 -10.85 -12.86 26.61
CA ALA A 147 -11.04 -12.45 28.01
C ALA A 147 -9.72 -12.03 28.70
N GLN A 148 -8.57 -12.52 28.24
CA GLN A 148 -7.25 -12.15 28.79
C GLN A 148 -6.79 -10.77 28.30
N PHE A 149 -7.10 -10.42 27.05
CA PHE A 149 -6.70 -9.13 26.45
C PHE A 149 -7.58 -7.94 26.86
N THR A 150 -8.82 -8.19 27.27
CA THR A 150 -9.78 -7.14 27.63
C THR A 150 -9.66 -6.64 29.07
N GLY A 151 -8.60 -7.02 29.79
CA GLY A 151 -8.22 -6.36 31.05
C GLY A 151 -9.35 -6.28 32.06
N GLY A 152 -10.04 -7.39 32.33
CA GLY A 152 -10.88 -7.55 33.53
C GLY A 152 -12.04 -6.56 33.69
N SER A 153 -12.56 -5.97 32.60
CA SER A 153 -13.84 -5.27 32.68
C SER A 153 -14.96 -6.30 32.80
N LYS A 154 -15.48 -6.50 34.01
CA LYS A 154 -16.51 -7.51 34.34
C LYS A 154 -17.91 -7.18 33.81
N ASP A 155 -18.07 -6.07 33.07
CA ASP A 155 -19.38 -5.52 32.71
C ASP A 155 -19.70 -5.58 31.20
N LEU A 156 -18.93 -6.33 30.41
CA LEU A 156 -19.29 -6.54 29.00
C LEU A 156 -20.20 -7.77 28.87
N GLU A 157 -21.50 -7.52 28.76
CA GLU A 157 -22.46 -8.53 28.32
C GLU A 157 -22.03 -9.11 26.97
N PRO A 158 -22.11 -10.44 26.76
CA PRO A 158 -21.77 -11.05 25.49
C PRO A 158 -22.72 -10.54 24.40
N ILE A 159 -22.22 -9.64 23.55
CA ILE A 159 -22.91 -9.24 22.33
C ILE A 159 -22.91 -10.46 21.40
N LEU A 160 -24.01 -11.21 21.41
CA LEU A 160 -24.33 -12.18 20.38
C LEU A 160 -24.46 -11.41 19.05
N VAL A 161 -23.36 -11.33 18.30
CA VAL A 161 -23.40 -10.89 16.91
C VAL A 161 -24.08 -12.01 16.12
N ILE A 162 -25.40 -11.98 16.07
CA ILE A 162 -26.19 -12.73 15.10
C ILE A 162 -25.93 -12.05 13.76
N SER A 163 -24.87 -12.49 13.06
CA SER A 163 -24.64 -12.09 11.68
C SER A 163 -25.78 -12.65 10.83
N GLU A 164 -26.79 -11.81 10.58
CA GLU A 164 -27.75 -12.06 9.53
C GLU A 164 -27.00 -12.22 8.20
N PRO A 165 -27.37 -13.19 7.36
CA PRO A 165 -26.70 -13.40 6.09
C PRO A 165 -26.99 -12.22 5.16
N HIS A 166 -26.08 -11.25 5.12
CA HIS A 166 -26.04 -10.28 4.03
C HIS A 166 -25.82 -11.05 2.71
N PRO A 167 -26.65 -10.81 1.68
CA PRO A 167 -26.38 -11.27 0.34
C PRO A 167 -25.18 -10.47 -0.19
N CYS A 168 -23.97 -10.93 0.11
CA CYS A 168 -22.76 -10.43 -0.50
C CYS A 168 -22.75 -10.83 -1.98
N VAL A 169 -23.33 -9.98 -2.82
CA VAL A 169 -22.97 -9.90 -4.24
C VAL A 169 -21.57 -9.32 -4.28
N TYR A 170 -20.56 -10.19 -4.23
CA TYR A 170 -19.20 -9.84 -4.63
C TYR A 170 -19.26 -9.47 -6.12
N LYS A 171 -19.37 -8.17 -6.40
CA LYS A 171 -18.94 -7.65 -7.70
C LYS A 171 -17.42 -7.55 -7.62
N PRO A 172 -16.67 -8.25 -8.49
CA PRO A 172 -15.25 -8.00 -8.59
C PRO A 172 -15.06 -6.53 -8.97
N ILE A 173 -14.24 -5.81 -8.21
CA ILE A 173 -13.70 -4.52 -8.64
C ILE A 173 -12.74 -4.86 -9.77
N ILE A 174 -13.26 -4.85 -10.99
CA ILE A 174 -12.45 -4.87 -12.20
C ILE A 174 -11.87 -3.46 -12.30
N CYS A 175 -10.59 -3.30 -11.91
CA CYS A 175 -9.83 -2.13 -12.30
C CYS A 175 -9.83 -2.07 -13.83
N PRO A 176 -10.29 -0.97 -14.46
CA PRO A 176 -10.24 -0.87 -15.91
C PRO A 176 -8.78 -0.87 -16.36
N VAL A 177 -8.38 -1.95 -17.05
CA VAL A 177 -7.15 -1.98 -17.83
C VAL A 177 -7.28 -0.90 -18.90
N PHE A 178 -6.51 0.16 -18.74
CA PHE A 178 -6.44 1.28 -19.69
C PHE A 178 -5.89 0.75 -21.01
N ARG A 179 -6.74 0.65 -22.04
CA ARG A 179 -6.30 0.36 -23.41
C ARG A 179 -5.85 1.66 -24.06
N PRO A 180 -4.61 1.76 -24.56
CA PRO A 180 -4.23 2.89 -25.40
C PRO A 180 -5.05 2.86 -26.69
N SER A 181 -5.78 3.95 -26.96
CA SER A 181 -6.48 4.15 -28.23
C SER A 181 -5.45 4.46 -29.31
N THR A 182 -5.07 3.46 -30.10
CA THR A 182 -4.38 3.66 -31.37
C THR A 182 -5.39 4.17 -32.39
N THR A 183 -5.50 5.48 -32.54
CA THR A 183 -6.10 6.10 -33.73
C THR A 183 -4.97 6.67 -34.57
N PHE A 184 -4.49 5.88 -35.52
CA PHE A 184 -3.69 6.39 -36.64
C PHE A 184 -4.65 6.85 -37.74
N HIS A 185 -4.54 8.10 -38.13
CA HIS A 185 -5.05 8.65 -39.39
C HIS A 185 -3.86 8.93 -40.30
#